data_AF-A0A1Q3ALQ6-F1
#
_entry.id   AF-A0A1Q3ALQ6-F1
#
_cell.length_a   1.000
_cell.length_b   1.000
_cell.length_c   1.000
_cell.angle_alpha   90.00
_cell.angle_beta   90.00
_cell.angle_gamma   90.00
#
_symmetry.space_group_name_H-M   'P 1'
#
loop_
_entity.id
_entity.type
_entity.pdbx_description
1 polymer ?
#
loop_
_entity_poly.entity_id
_entity_poly.type
_entity_poly.pdbx_seq_one_letter_code
_entity_poly.pdbx_strand_id
1 'polypeptide(L)'
;IGSSGYKGFLTGDTTKPIEAGPSQEKWETTNYLLMSYLTSSMDPGISRGYMLLDTAAAIWKTAETTYSHVGSKAQRYEILSQYYSTLKALWHKLDFY
;
A
#
# COMPACT_ATOMS: atom_id res chain seq x y z
N ILE A 1 -0.88 18.39 -8.27
CA ILE A 1 -1.78 17.90 -7.19
C ILE A 1 -1.04 16.72 -6.56
N GLY A 2 -0.31 16.99 -5.49
CA GLY A 2 0.81 16.15 -5.06
C GLY A 2 0.39 14.95 -4.23
N SER A 3 1.10 13.84 -4.39
CA SER A 3 1.73 12.97 -3.39
C SER A 3 1.24 12.88 -1.91
N SER A 4 0.51 13.85 -1.36
CA SER A 4 -0.04 13.79 0.01
C SER A 4 -1.32 12.94 0.13
N GLY A 5 -2.06 12.75 -0.97
CA GLY A 5 -3.36 12.06 -0.94
C GLY A 5 -3.28 10.57 -0.63
N TYR A 6 -2.32 9.84 -1.21
CA TYR A 6 -2.20 8.38 -1.06
C TYR A 6 -1.57 7.96 0.25
N LYS A 7 -0.72 8.80 0.86
CA LYS A 7 -0.10 8.50 2.15
C LYS A 7 -1.17 8.25 3.23
N GLY A 8 -2.24 9.05 3.24
CA GLY A 8 -3.34 8.88 4.18
C GLY A 8 -4.07 7.54 4.04
N PHE A 9 -4.11 6.95 2.84
CA PHE A 9 -4.67 5.60 2.65
C PHE A 9 -3.77 4.48 3.20
N LEU A 10 -2.46 4.71 3.29
CA LEU A 10 -1.51 3.74 3.82
C LEU A 10 -1.37 3.85 5.35
N THR A 11 -1.46 5.05 5.90
CA THR A 11 -1.43 5.29 7.35
C THR A 11 -2.80 5.02 8.01
N GLY A 12 -3.88 5.15 7.24
CA GLY A 12 -5.26 5.06 7.70
C GLY A 12 -5.87 6.42 8.08
N ASP A 13 -5.16 7.53 7.84
CA ASP A 13 -5.65 8.89 8.09
C ASP A 13 -6.79 9.26 7.13
N THR A 14 -6.81 8.68 5.91
CA THR A 14 -7.92 8.82 4.98
C THR A 14 -8.96 7.75 5.26
N THR A 15 -10.00 8.10 6.01
CA THR A 15 -11.08 7.17 6.38
C THR A 15 -12.13 7.02 5.28
N LYS A 16 -12.77 5.85 5.23
CA LYS A 16 -13.89 5.60 4.33
C LYS A 16 -15.06 6.53 4.70
N PRO A 17 -15.61 7.31 3.75
CA PRO A 17 -16.79 8.13 4.00
C PRO A 17 -17.98 7.28 4.47
N ILE A 18 -18.72 7.79 5.45
CA ILE A 18 -19.88 7.12 6.05
C ILE A 18 -21.08 7.14 5.09
N GLU A 19 -21.26 8.25 4.38
CA GLU A 19 -22.34 8.41 3.42
C GLU A 19 -21.99 7.72 2.10
N ALA A 20 -22.92 6.91 1.62
CA ALA A 20 -22.83 6.33 0.29
C ALA A 20 -22.94 7.44 -0.76
N GLY A 21 -22.02 7.43 -1.72
CA GLY A 21 -21.97 8.44 -2.78
C GLY A 21 -20.64 8.48 -3.50
N PRO A 22 -20.45 9.44 -4.44
CA PRO A 22 -19.27 9.52 -5.29
C PRO A 22 -17.94 9.57 -4.52
N SER A 23 -17.96 10.18 -3.32
CA SER A 23 -16.79 10.24 -2.44
C SER A 23 -16.41 8.88 -1.86
N GLN A 24 -17.40 8.03 -1.53
CA GLN A 24 -17.16 6.68 -1.02
C GLN A 24 -16.64 5.78 -2.13
N GLU A 25 -17.24 5.83 -3.32
CA GLU A 25 -16.79 5.07 -4.50
C GLU A 25 -15.36 5.45 -4.89
N LYS A 26 -15.04 6.75 -4.88
CA LYS A 26 -13.68 7.24 -5.13
C LYS A 26 -12.68 6.73 -4.08
N TRP A 27 -13.07 6.72 -2.82
CA TRP A 27 -12.26 6.16 -1.74
C TRP A 27 -12.01 4.67 -1.95
N GLU A 28 -13.06 3.89 -2.23
CA GLU A 28 -12.97 2.44 -2.44
C GLU A 28 -12.09 2.11 -3.63
N THR A 29 -12.29 2.79 -4.76
CA THR A 29 -11.46 2.63 -5.97
C THR A 29 -9.98 2.88 -5.66
N THR A 30 -9.69 3.96 -4.93
CA THR A 30 -8.31 4.30 -4.54
C THR A 30 -7.72 3.26 -3.58
N ASN A 31 -8.51 2.81 -2.60
CA ASN A 31 -8.10 1.78 -1.64
C ASN A 31 -7.79 0.45 -2.34
N TYR A 32 -8.67 -0.04 -3.23
CA TYR A 32 -8.45 -1.30 -3.96
C TYR A 32 -7.26 -1.21 -4.92
N LEU A 33 -7.06 -0.07 -5.58
CA LEU A 33 -5.91 0.16 -6.42
C LEU A 33 -4.61 0.02 -5.62
N LEU A 34 -4.53 0.66 -4.45
CA LEU A 34 -3.37 0.56 -3.57
C LEU A 34 -3.19 -0.87 -3.04
N MET A 35 -4.26 -1.58 -2.69
CA MET A 35 -4.18 -2.99 -2.30
C MET A 35 -3.60 -3.86 -3.40
N SER A 36 -4.04 -3.69 -4.65
CA SER A 36 -3.51 -4.42 -5.80
C SER A 36 -2.01 -4.12 -5.99
N TYR A 37 -1.59 -2.86 -5.85
CA TYR A 37 -0.18 -2.52 -5.96
C TYR A 37 0.66 -3.15 -4.84
N LEU A 38 0.21 -3.03 -3.58
CA LEU A 38 0.89 -3.60 -2.43
C LEU A 38 1.06 -5.12 -2.59
N THR A 39 -0.01 -5.82 -2.91
CA THR A 39 0.01 -7.29 -3.06
C THR A 39 0.82 -7.74 -4.28
N SER A 40 0.79 -7.00 -5.39
CA SER A 40 1.61 -7.30 -6.58
C SER A 40 3.11 -7.07 -6.37
N SER A 41 3.48 -6.23 -5.40
CA SER A 41 4.88 -5.92 -5.08
C SER A 41 5.53 -6.92 -4.12
N MET A 42 4.76 -7.87 -3.57
CA MET A 42 5.20 -8.82 -2.57
C MET A 42 5.41 -10.21 -3.18
N ASP A 43 6.22 -11.03 -2.51
CA ASP A 43 6.35 -12.45 -2.88
C ASP A 43 4.97 -13.16 -2.84
N PRO A 44 4.61 -13.99 -3.83
CA PRO A 44 3.31 -14.68 -3.89
C PRO A 44 2.98 -15.56 -2.67
N GLY A 45 3.98 -16.01 -1.91
CA GLY A 45 3.78 -16.71 -0.64
C GLY A 45 3.37 -15.77 0.50
N ILE A 46 3.86 -14.53 0.48
CA ILE A 46 3.56 -13.50 1.47
C ILE A 46 2.24 -12.79 1.13
N SER A 47 2.03 -12.43 -0.14
CA SER A 47 0.86 -11.67 -0.58
C SER A 47 -0.46 -12.41 -0.35
N ARG A 48 -0.45 -13.75 -0.40
CA ARG A 48 -1.61 -14.60 -0.05
C ARG A 48 -2.11 -14.37 1.37
N GLY A 49 -1.21 -14.08 2.32
CA GLY A 49 -1.58 -13.76 3.69
C GLY A 49 -2.34 -12.43 3.83
N TYR A 50 -2.30 -11.57 2.82
CA TYR A 50 -2.89 -10.23 2.84
C TYR A 50 -4.15 -10.09 1.99
N MET A 51 -4.56 -11.14 1.26
CA MET A 51 -5.79 -11.14 0.47
C MET A 51 -7.07 -11.02 1.31
N LEU A 52 -6.99 -11.33 2.61
CA LEU A 52 -8.10 -11.23 3.56
C LEU A 52 -8.20 -9.86 4.25
N LEU A 53 -7.31 -8.93 3.93
CA LEU A 53 -7.29 -7.59 4.54
C LEU A 53 -8.14 -6.63 3.72
N ASP A 54 -9.01 -5.87 4.39
CA ASP A 54 -10.03 -5.04 3.72
C ASP A 54 -9.50 -3.68 3.23
N THR A 55 -8.29 -3.28 3.63
CA THR A 55 -7.75 -1.95 3.33
C THR A 55 -6.27 -1.96 2.99
N ALA A 56 -5.85 -1.01 2.15
CA ALA A 56 -4.45 -0.76 1.85
C ALA A 56 -3.64 -0.44 3.11
N ALA A 57 -4.23 0.28 4.07
CA ALA A 57 -3.62 0.55 5.37
C ALA A 57 -3.35 -0.73 6.17
N ALA A 58 -4.28 -1.68 6.17
CA ALA A 58 -4.09 -2.95 6.87
C ALA A 58 -2.97 -3.78 6.22
N ILE A 59 -2.93 -3.85 4.89
CA ILE A 59 -1.84 -4.51 4.16
C ILE A 59 -0.50 -3.83 4.47
N TRP A 60 -0.44 -2.50 4.41
CA TRP A 60 0.76 -1.73 4.73
C TRP A 60 1.29 -2.02 6.14
N LYS A 61 0.45 -1.91 7.18
CA LYS A 61 0.85 -2.13 8.57
C LYS A 61 1.28 -3.57 8.84
N THR A 62 0.59 -4.54 8.22
CA THR A 62 0.92 -5.96 8.39
C THR A 62 2.23 -6.30 7.67
N ALA A 63 2.45 -5.73 6.48
CA ALA A 63 3.72 -5.85 5.76
C ALA A 63 4.87 -5.21 6.54
N GLU A 64 4.68 -3.99 7.06
CA GLU A 64 5.68 -3.32 7.91
C GLU A 64 6.07 -4.20 9.09
N THR A 65 5.10 -4.78 9.80
CA THR A 65 5.34 -5.69 10.91
C THR A 65 6.09 -6.96 10.46
N THR A 66 5.62 -7.60 9.40
CA THR A 66 6.20 -8.85 8.88
C THR A 66 7.65 -8.64 8.46
N TYR A 67 7.94 -7.61 7.68
CA TYR A 67 9.30 -7.29 7.26
C TYR A 67 10.16 -6.73 8.39
N SER A 68 9.57 -6.14 9.44
CA SER A 68 10.32 -5.74 10.64
C SER A 68 10.87 -6.94 11.42
N HIS A 69 10.21 -8.10 11.33
CA HIS A 69 10.57 -9.33 12.05
C HIS A 69 11.40 -10.31 11.21
N VAL A 70 11.60 -10.04 9.91
CA VAL A 70 12.38 -10.91 9.02
C VAL A 70 13.85 -10.48 8.99
N GLY A 71 14.76 -11.45 9.16
CA GLY A 71 16.16 -11.33 8.78
C GLY A 71 17.06 -10.42 9.62
N SER A 72 18.29 -10.21 9.16
CA SER A 72 19.21 -9.24 9.72
C SER A 72 18.81 -7.80 9.35
N LYS A 73 19.36 -6.79 10.05
CA LYS A 73 19.10 -5.37 9.72
C LYS A 73 19.38 -5.07 8.24
N ALA A 74 20.40 -5.68 7.65
CA ALA A 74 20.74 -5.51 6.23
C ALA A 74 19.64 -6.04 5.29
N GLN A 75 19.11 -7.25 5.56
CA GLN A 75 18.03 -7.83 4.75
C GLN A 75 16.74 -6.99 4.81
N ARG A 76 16.42 -6.43 5.99
CA ARG A 76 15.29 -5.50 6.13
C ARG A 76 15.47 -4.25 5.28
N TYR A 77 16.66 -3.65 5.31
CA TYR A 77 16.95 -2.46 4.51
C TYR A 77 16.89 -2.73 3.01
N GLU A 78 17.34 -3.90 2.56
CA GLU A 78 17.34 -4.27 1.16
C GLU A 78 15.91 -4.46 0.63
N ILE A 79 15.07 -5.19 1.37
CA ILE A 79 13.65 -5.37 1.02
C ILE A 79 12.91 -4.03 1.05
N LEU A 80 13.10 -3.22 2.10
CA LEU A 80 12.48 -1.89 2.17
C LEU A 80 12.95 -0.98 1.04
N SER A 81 14.25 -0.99 0.71
CA SER A 81 14.82 -0.22 -0.41
C SER A 81 14.18 -0.61 -1.75
N GLN A 82 14.02 -1.90 -1.99
CA GLN A 82 13.43 -2.42 -3.22
C GLN A 82 11.93 -2.13 -3.31
N TYR A 83 11.25 -2.18 -2.18
CA TYR A 83 9.85 -1.79 -2.03
C TYR A 83 9.65 -0.28 -2.29
N TYR A 84 10.45 0.59 -1.66
CA TYR A 84 10.41 2.03 -1.91
C TYR A 84 10.76 2.39 -3.36
N SER A 85 11.72 1.69 -3.97
CA SER A 85 12.10 1.89 -5.37
C SER A 85 10.96 1.56 -6.32
N THR A 86 10.27 0.44 -6.08
CA THR A 86 9.08 0.04 -6.84
C THR A 86 7.96 1.07 -6.68
N LEU A 87 7.70 1.51 -5.44
CA LEU A 87 6.69 2.52 -5.15
C LEU A 87 6.98 3.85 -5.88
N LYS A 88 8.24 4.27 -5.88
CA LYS A 88 8.70 5.49 -6.56
C LYS A 88 8.56 5.39 -8.08
N ALA A 89 8.91 4.25 -8.67
CA ALA A 89 8.73 4.01 -10.10
C ALA A 89 7.26 4.02 -10.52
N LEU A 90 6.37 3.49 -9.68
CA LEU A 90 4.92 3.53 -9.90
C LEU A 90 4.37 4.95 -9.81
N TRP A 91 4.86 5.75 -8.86
CA TRP A 91 4.50 7.16 -8.75
C TRP A 91 4.91 7.97 -9.98
N HIS A 92 6.11 7.74 -10.51
CA HIS A 92 6.54 8.39 -11.76
C HIS A 92 5.67 8.01 -12.97
N LYS A 93 5.10 6.80 -13.00
CA LYS A 93 4.16 6.39 -14.07
C LYS A 93 2.80 7.06 -13.93
N LEU A 94 2.33 7.29 -12.70
CA LEU A 94 1.06 7.97 -12.43
C LEU A 94 1.13 9.48 -12.67
N ASP A 95 2.27 10.12 -12.39
CA ASP A 95 2.48 11.55 -12.66
C ASP A 95 2.60 11.88 -14.17
N PHE A 96 2.77 10.85 -15.02
CA PHE A 96 2.88 10.98 -16.48
C PHE A 96 1.56 10.72 -17.23
N TYR A 97 0.45 10.52 -16.51
CA TYR A 97 -0.92 10.43 -17.02
C TYR A 97 -1.75 11.62 -16.51
#